data_AF-A0AAE9I207-F1
#
_entry.id   AF-A0AAE9I207-F1
#
_cell.length_a   1.000
_cell.length_b   1.000
_cell.length_c   1.000
_cell.angle_alpha   90.00
_cell.angle_beta   90.00
_cell.angle_gamma   90.00
#
_symmetry.space_group_name_H-M   'P 1'
#
loop_
_entity.id
_entity.type
_entity.pdbx_description
1 polymer ?
#
loop_
_entity_poly.entity_id
_entity_poly.type
_entity_poly.pdbx_seq_one_letter_code
_entity_poly.pdbx_strand_id
1 'polypeptide(L)'
;MLEVQANAGQARVDAAAVRSEMSNSIPLPPSRGLAEIAQETARLVAEQSRLAAIPCETRCVSLQAKRTTLVARLDALSAEAGEVRRWQAERERQEQRVALERERSDAARDDAVMAAVAGWVGLPVATLNWIMALGLAIFFEGFAALCWTLVLLQLESRVPAPVTPAEQAVTGEVRDGDDGYRTRVHDVPAMDSDADSSYEARLCRARLAVQSGQLACTVRAVRRYLGCGSDTASAICKALTNA
;
A
#
# COMPACT_ATOMS: atom_id res chain seq x y z
N MET A 1 9.32 51.00 22.60
CA MET A 1 8.11 50.14 22.56
C MET A 1 7.15 50.52 21.42
N LEU A 2 6.90 51.82 21.19
CA LEU A 2 6.04 52.30 20.09
C LEU A 2 6.56 51.99 18.68
N GLU A 3 7.88 52.05 18.44
CA GLU A 3 8.47 51.77 17.12
C GLU A 3 8.33 50.29 16.70
N VAL A 4 8.37 49.36 17.66
CA VAL A 4 8.19 47.92 17.40
C VAL A 4 6.74 47.62 16.99
N GLN A 5 5.77 48.29 17.61
CA GLN A 5 4.36 48.16 17.22
C GLN A 5 4.06 48.78 15.86
N ALA A 6 4.66 49.93 15.54
CA ALA A 6 4.51 50.56 14.24
C ALA A 6 5.05 49.66 13.11
N ASN A 7 6.22 49.04 13.32
CA ASN A 7 6.82 48.12 12.35
C ASN A 7 5.99 46.84 12.15
N ALA A 8 5.44 46.29 13.24
CA ALA A 8 4.54 45.14 13.17
C ALA A 8 3.21 45.46 12.44
N GLY A 9 2.70 46.69 12.58
CA GLY A 9 1.54 47.18 11.84
C GLY A 9 1.82 47.29 10.34
N GLN A 10 2.96 47.88 9.98
CA GLN A 10 3.39 48.06 8.59
C GLN A 10 3.54 46.71 7.88
N ALA A 11 4.18 45.72 8.51
CA ALA A 11 4.34 44.38 7.94
C ALA A 11 3.01 43.68 7.60
N ARG A 12 1.94 43.93 8.39
CA ARG A 12 0.59 43.38 8.12
C ARG A 12 -0.08 44.08 6.95
N VAL A 13 0.11 45.39 6.82
CA VAL A 13 -0.42 46.19 5.70
C VAL A 13 0.26 45.77 4.40
N ASP A 14 1.58 45.62 4.41
CA ASP A 14 2.34 45.20 3.23
C ASP A 14 1.97 43.76 2.81
N ALA A 15 1.81 42.84 3.77
CA ALA A 15 1.34 41.48 3.49
C ALA A 15 -0.10 41.45 2.93
N ALA A 16 -0.99 42.32 3.42
CA ALA A 16 -2.35 42.46 2.90
C ALA A 16 -2.38 43.07 1.49
N ALA A 17 -1.49 44.03 1.21
CA ALA A 17 -1.34 44.63 -0.12
C ALA A 17 -0.88 43.60 -1.16
N VAL A 18 0.15 42.81 -0.83
CA VAL A 18 0.64 41.72 -1.70
C VAL A 18 -0.45 40.68 -1.98
N ARG A 19 -1.26 40.33 -0.98
CA ARG A 19 -2.39 39.41 -1.15
C ARG A 19 -3.51 40.00 -2.03
N SER A 20 -3.77 41.29 -1.91
CA SER A 20 -4.75 42.02 -2.74
C SER A 20 -4.30 42.11 -4.19
N GLU A 21 -3.03 42.41 -4.44
CA GLU A 21 -2.43 42.44 -5.78
C GLU A 21 -2.46 41.06 -6.46
N MET A 22 -2.17 39.99 -5.71
CA MET A 22 -2.28 38.62 -6.21
C MET A 22 -3.72 38.27 -6.61
N SER A 23 -4.71 38.71 -5.83
CA SER A 23 -6.14 38.47 -6.09
C SER A 23 -6.67 39.26 -7.29
N ASN A 24 -6.10 40.43 -7.59
CA ASN A 24 -6.49 41.23 -8.77
C ASN A 24 -5.91 40.70 -10.09
N SER A 25 -5.00 39.72 -10.02
CA SER A 25 -4.39 39.11 -11.20
C SER A 25 -5.10 37.85 -11.69
N ILE A 26 -6.29 37.50 -11.17
CA ILE A 26 -7.02 36.30 -11.60
C ILE A 26 -7.36 36.47 -13.09
N PRO A 27 -6.74 35.70 -14.00
CA PRO A 27 -7.00 35.84 -15.42
C PRO A 27 -8.46 35.42 -15.67
N LEU A 28 -9.19 36.17 -16.51
CA LEU A 28 -10.58 35.84 -16.80
C LEU A 28 -10.70 34.39 -17.30
N PRO A 29 -11.73 33.64 -16.86
CA PRO A 29 -11.89 32.27 -17.30
C PRO A 29 -12.06 32.22 -18.82
N PRO A 30 -11.42 31.24 -19.50
CA PRO A 30 -11.60 31.08 -20.92
C PRO A 30 -13.05 30.75 -21.23
N SER A 31 -13.57 31.30 -22.32
CA SER A 31 -14.96 31.12 -22.75
C SER A 31 -15.27 29.69 -23.21
N ARG A 32 -14.26 28.91 -23.60
CA ARG A 32 -14.36 27.52 -24.07
C ARG A 32 -13.39 26.60 -23.33
N GLY A 33 -13.84 25.36 -23.10
CA GLY A 33 -13.03 24.31 -22.48
C GLY A 33 -12.12 23.58 -23.47
N LEU A 34 -10.99 23.03 -23.00
CA LEU A 34 -10.07 22.24 -23.84
C LEU A 34 -10.75 21.07 -24.54
N ALA A 35 -11.76 20.46 -23.92
CA ALA A 35 -12.50 19.34 -24.52
C ALA A 35 -13.35 19.78 -25.73
N GLU A 36 -13.94 20.98 -25.66
CA GLU A 36 -14.69 21.56 -26.77
C GLU A 36 -13.75 21.91 -27.93
N ILE A 37 -12.61 22.55 -27.62
CA ILE A 37 -11.56 22.86 -28.59
C ILE A 37 -11.04 21.58 -29.25
N ALA A 38 -10.80 20.52 -28.49
CA ALA A 38 -10.34 19.23 -29.00
C ALA A 38 -11.38 18.57 -29.92
N GLN A 39 -12.67 18.64 -29.56
CA GLN A 39 -13.75 18.11 -30.39
C GLN A 39 -13.86 18.88 -31.71
N GLU A 40 -13.77 20.20 -31.68
CA GLU A 40 -13.82 21.04 -32.88
C GLU A 40 -12.59 20.79 -33.78
N THR A 41 -11.41 20.69 -33.17
CA THR A 41 -10.16 20.33 -33.87
C THR A 41 -10.29 18.99 -34.59
N ALA A 42 -10.80 17.95 -33.91
CA ALA A 42 -11.00 16.64 -34.51
C ALA A 42 -11.97 16.67 -35.70
N ARG A 43 -13.05 17.45 -35.61
CA ARG A 43 -14.01 17.64 -36.72
C ARG A 43 -13.36 18.32 -37.92
N LEU A 44 -12.57 19.37 -37.70
CA LEU A 44 -11.90 20.10 -38.78
C LEU A 44 -10.79 19.27 -39.44
N VAL A 45 -10.03 18.47 -38.67
CA VAL A 45 -9.03 17.53 -39.20
C VAL A 45 -9.71 16.44 -40.05
N ALA A 46 -10.85 15.91 -39.61
CA ALA A 46 -11.62 14.93 -40.39
C ALA A 46 -12.16 15.52 -41.71
N GLU A 47 -12.56 16.78 -41.72
CA GLU A 47 -12.98 17.46 -42.95
C GLU A 47 -11.79 17.76 -43.86
N GLN A 48 -10.64 18.14 -43.30
CA GLN A 48 -9.41 18.33 -44.05
C GLN A 48 -8.95 17.04 -44.73
N SER A 49 -9.02 15.89 -44.06
CA SER A 49 -8.65 14.59 -44.63
C SER A 49 -9.60 14.15 -45.75
N ARG A 50 -10.91 14.40 -45.61
CA ARG A 50 -11.91 14.20 -46.67
C ARG A 50 -11.58 15.05 -47.90
N LEU A 51 -11.28 16.33 -47.72
CA LEU A 51 -10.91 17.21 -48.83
C LEU A 51 -9.55 16.85 -49.43
N ALA A 52 -8.63 16.23 -48.67
CA ALA A 52 -7.34 15.78 -49.16
C ALA A 52 -7.47 14.60 -50.16
N ALA A 53 -8.48 13.74 -49.97
CA ALA A 53 -8.71 12.56 -50.83
C ALA A 53 -9.32 12.89 -52.21
N ILE A 54 -9.81 14.12 -52.42
CA ILE A 54 -10.43 14.53 -53.68
C ILE A 54 -9.34 14.92 -54.70
N PRO A 55 -9.19 14.20 -55.83
CA PRO A 55 -8.26 14.56 -56.90
C PRO A 55 -8.75 15.80 -57.64
N CYS A 56 -7.81 16.53 -58.24
CA CYS A 56 -8.08 17.87 -58.74
C CYS A 56 -7.94 17.96 -60.25
N GLU A 57 -9.05 17.91 -60.99
CA GLU A 57 -9.06 17.93 -62.46
C GLU A 57 -9.61 19.24 -63.06
N THR A 58 -10.58 19.91 -62.41
CA THR A 58 -11.26 21.08 -63.00
C THR A 58 -11.61 22.23 -62.04
N ARG A 59 -11.52 22.06 -60.71
CA ARG A 59 -11.93 23.08 -59.70
C ARG A 59 -10.92 23.29 -58.57
N CYS A 60 -9.63 23.41 -58.91
CA CYS A 60 -8.56 23.45 -57.91
C CYS A 60 -8.52 24.71 -57.06
N VAL A 61 -8.90 25.86 -57.63
CA VAL A 61 -8.86 27.12 -56.89
C VAL A 61 -9.84 27.13 -55.71
N SER A 62 -11.07 26.64 -55.90
CA SER A 62 -12.07 26.61 -54.83
C SER A 62 -11.79 25.53 -53.78
N LEU A 63 -11.24 24.39 -54.19
CA LEU A 63 -10.77 23.34 -53.27
C LEU A 63 -9.57 23.83 -52.43
N GLN A 64 -8.63 24.52 -53.06
CA GLN A 64 -7.46 25.10 -52.41
C GLN A 64 -7.87 26.19 -51.41
N ALA A 65 -8.81 27.08 -51.78
CA ALA A 65 -9.36 28.09 -50.86
C ALA A 65 -10.07 27.47 -49.64
N LYS A 66 -10.75 26.34 -49.80
CA LYS A 66 -11.34 25.60 -48.67
C LYS A 66 -10.27 25.00 -47.77
N ARG A 67 -9.22 24.39 -48.35
CA ARG A 67 -8.10 23.83 -47.59
C ARG A 67 -7.35 24.91 -46.79
N THR A 68 -7.06 26.07 -47.38
CA THR A 68 -6.40 27.18 -46.67
C THR A 68 -7.27 27.73 -45.54
N THR A 69 -8.59 27.82 -45.75
CA THR A 69 -9.53 28.23 -44.70
C THR A 69 -9.56 27.24 -43.53
N LEU A 70 -9.54 25.93 -43.80
CA LEU A 70 -9.48 24.90 -42.75
C LEU A 70 -8.16 24.96 -41.97
N VAL A 71 -7.03 25.13 -42.65
CA VAL A 71 -5.72 25.31 -41.99
C VAL A 71 -5.74 26.53 -41.08
N ALA A 72 -6.23 27.68 -41.58
CA ALA A 72 -6.33 28.90 -40.77
C ALA A 72 -7.22 28.72 -39.52
N ARG A 73 -8.31 27.93 -39.63
CA ARG A 73 -9.16 27.60 -38.48
C ARG A 73 -8.47 26.68 -37.47
N LEU A 74 -7.71 25.69 -37.94
CA LEU A 74 -6.92 24.82 -37.07
C LEU A 74 -5.84 25.61 -36.33
N ASP A 75 -5.16 26.53 -37.02
CA ASP A 75 -4.17 27.42 -36.41
C ASP A 75 -4.81 28.30 -35.33
N ALA A 76 -6.00 28.87 -35.60
CA ALA A 76 -6.75 29.64 -34.61
C ALA A 76 -7.11 28.81 -33.36
N LEU A 77 -7.64 27.59 -33.52
CA LEU A 77 -7.94 26.71 -32.39
C LEU A 77 -6.68 26.30 -31.60
N SER A 78 -5.53 26.17 -32.28
CA SER A 78 -4.26 25.88 -31.61
C SER A 78 -3.79 27.04 -30.73
N ALA A 79 -4.01 28.28 -31.18
CA ALA A 79 -3.72 29.48 -30.41
C ALA A 79 -4.63 29.58 -29.16
N GLU A 80 -5.94 29.37 -29.35
CA GLU A 80 -6.91 29.31 -28.24
C GLU A 80 -6.54 28.22 -27.22
N ALA A 81 -6.19 27.01 -27.68
CA ALA A 81 -5.73 25.95 -26.79
C ALA A 81 -4.49 26.34 -25.99
N GLY A 82 -3.55 27.07 -26.60
CA GLY A 82 -2.37 27.61 -25.94
C GLY A 82 -2.71 28.64 -24.86
N GLU A 83 -3.68 29.53 -25.12
CA GLU A 83 -4.19 30.48 -24.13
C GLU A 83 -4.87 29.79 -22.94
N VAL A 84 -5.74 28.81 -23.21
CA VAL A 84 -6.40 28.03 -22.16
C VAL A 84 -5.38 27.28 -21.30
N ARG A 85 -4.33 26.71 -21.90
CA ARG A 85 -3.26 26.03 -21.13
C ARG A 85 -2.46 27.01 -20.28
N ARG A 86 -2.12 28.19 -20.80
CA ARG A 86 -1.45 29.24 -20.01
C ARG A 86 -2.30 29.66 -18.82
N TRP A 87 -3.60 29.87 -19.05
CA TRP A 87 -4.56 30.17 -18.00
C TRP A 87 -4.62 29.08 -16.93
N GLN A 88 -4.71 27.81 -17.32
CA GLN A 88 -4.71 26.68 -16.39
C GLN A 88 -3.43 26.62 -15.57
N ALA A 89 -2.26 26.82 -16.20
CA ALA A 89 -0.98 26.83 -15.51
C ALA A 89 -0.82 28.02 -14.55
N GLU A 90 -1.40 29.18 -14.86
CA GLU A 90 -1.44 30.33 -13.95
C GLU A 90 -2.34 30.07 -12.75
N ARG A 91 -3.53 29.52 -13.00
CA ARG A 91 -4.47 29.14 -11.95
C ARG A 91 -3.89 28.07 -11.03
N GLU A 92 -3.24 27.05 -11.58
CA GLU A 92 -2.57 26.01 -10.79
C GLU A 92 -1.46 26.61 -9.92
N ARG A 93 -0.64 27.51 -10.47
CA ARG A 93 0.38 28.24 -9.67
C ARG A 93 -0.23 29.06 -8.54
N GLN A 94 -1.39 29.68 -8.75
CA GLN A 94 -2.10 30.42 -7.71
C GLN A 94 -2.65 29.47 -6.63
N GLU A 95 -3.27 28.36 -7.03
CA GLU A 95 -3.79 27.34 -6.11
C GLU A 95 -2.66 26.74 -5.26
N GLN A 96 -1.50 26.46 -5.86
CA GLN A 96 -0.29 26.00 -5.15
C GLN A 96 0.20 27.03 -4.12
N ARG A 97 0.25 28.32 -4.48
CA ARG A 97 0.64 29.39 -3.53
C ARG A 97 -0.32 29.46 -2.35
N VAL A 98 -1.62 29.38 -2.61
CA VAL A 98 -2.64 29.38 -1.56
C VAL A 98 -2.53 28.14 -0.68
N ALA A 99 -2.25 26.97 -1.24
CA ALA A 99 -2.02 25.75 -0.48
C ALA A 99 -0.80 25.88 0.45
N LEU A 100 0.32 26.37 -0.06
CA LEU A 100 1.54 26.62 0.74
C LEU A 100 1.30 27.65 1.87
N GLU A 101 0.54 28.71 1.60
CA GLU A 101 0.18 29.69 2.65
C GLU A 101 -0.71 29.08 3.73
N ARG A 102 -1.65 28.19 3.35
CA ARG A 102 -2.49 27.47 4.30
C ARG A 102 -1.67 26.53 5.17
N GLU A 103 -0.81 25.71 4.57
CA GLU A 103 0.08 24.80 5.30
C GLU A 103 0.96 25.54 6.32
N ARG A 104 1.54 26.68 5.92
CA ARG A 104 2.32 27.52 6.86
C ARG A 104 1.46 28.07 8.00
N SER A 105 0.23 28.48 7.69
CA SER A 105 -0.69 29.01 8.70
C SER A 105 -1.14 27.93 9.68
N ASP A 106 -1.38 26.72 9.18
CA ASP A 106 -1.80 25.59 10.00
C ASP A 106 -0.63 25.09 10.87
N ALA A 107 0.59 24.99 10.34
CA ALA A 107 1.78 24.69 11.14
C ALA A 107 2.01 25.71 12.27
N ALA A 108 1.84 27.01 11.99
CA ALA A 108 1.97 28.05 13.01
C ALA A 108 0.87 27.97 14.10
N ARG A 109 -0.33 27.52 13.74
CA ARG A 109 -1.42 27.28 14.70
C ARG A 109 -1.14 26.05 15.56
N ASP A 110 -0.68 24.97 14.96
CA ASP A 110 -0.32 23.75 15.68
C ASP A 110 0.80 24.03 16.69
N ASP A 111 1.83 24.78 16.30
CA ASP A 111 2.90 25.20 17.21
C ASP A 111 2.37 26.04 18.39
N ALA A 112 1.43 26.95 18.16
CA ALA A 112 0.82 27.74 19.23
C ALA A 112 -0.04 26.89 20.18
N VAL A 113 -0.80 25.93 19.63
CA VAL A 113 -1.59 24.98 20.43
C VAL A 113 -0.66 24.09 21.24
N MET A 114 0.40 23.55 20.64
CA MET A 114 1.38 22.72 21.33
C MET A 114 2.12 23.51 22.41
N ALA A 115 2.44 24.79 22.18
CA ALA A 115 3.01 25.67 23.19
C ALA A 115 2.03 25.95 24.35
N ALA A 116 0.74 26.14 24.06
CA ALA A 116 -0.29 26.33 25.08
C ALA A 116 -0.48 25.06 25.93
N VAL A 117 -0.55 23.88 25.30
CA VAL A 117 -0.65 22.60 25.99
C VAL A 117 0.60 22.33 26.83
N ALA A 118 1.79 22.61 26.29
CA ALA A 118 3.04 22.52 27.04
C ALA A 118 3.04 23.44 28.27
N GLY A 119 2.52 24.66 28.14
CA GLY A 119 2.37 25.61 29.25
C GLY A 119 1.39 25.13 30.33
N TRP A 120 0.28 24.48 29.94
CA TRP A 120 -0.70 23.92 30.86
C TRP A 120 -0.20 22.65 31.59
N VAL A 121 0.49 21.78 30.86
CA VAL A 121 0.98 20.50 31.39
C VAL A 121 2.35 20.67 32.09
N GLY A 122 3.04 21.79 31.85
CA GLY A 122 4.37 22.06 32.41
C GLY A 122 5.47 21.17 31.82
N LEU A 123 5.21 20.52 30.67
CA LEU A 123 6.13 19.60 29.99
C LEU A 123 6.63 20.19 28.67
N PRO A 124 7.87 19.86 28.22
CA PRO A 124 8.37 20.29 26.91
C PRO A 124 7.51 19.74 25.76
N VAL A 125 7.30 20.54 24.72
CA VAL A 125 6.57 20.15 23.49
C VAL A 125 7.10 18.85 22.88
N ALA A 126 8.42 18.67 22.88
CA ALA A 126 9.06 17.46 22.41
C ALA A 126 8.61 16.21 23.19
N THR A 127 8.49 16.32 24.51
CA THR A 127 8.11 15.20 25.39
C THR A 127 6.66 14.77 25.16
N LEU A 128 5.75 15.73 24.96
CA LEU A 128 4.36 15.44 24.60
C LEU A 128 4.25 14.69 23.28
N ASN A 129 5.02 15.11 22.27
CA ASN A 129 5.05 14.43 20.98
C ASN A 129 5.54 12.98 21.11
N TRP A 130 6.60 12.75 21.89
CA TRP A 130 7.10 11.40 22.17
C TRP A 130 6.06 10.54 22.90
N ILE A 131 5.38 11.08 23.91
CA ILE A 131 4.33 10.36 24.66
C ILE A 131 3.17 9.97 23.74
N MET A 132 2.71 10.88 22.88
CA MET A 132 1.65 10.61 21.92
C MET A 132 2.04 9.55 20.90
N ALA A 133 3.25 9.65 20.34
CA ALA A 133 3.79 8.65 19.42
C ALA A 133 3.91 7.27 20.07
N LEU A 134 4.41 7.22 21.32
CA LEU A 134 4.50 5.97 22.07
C LEU A 134 3.13 5.37 22.36
N GLY A 135 2.17 6.20 22.77
CA GLY A 135 0.80 5.78 23.04
C GLY A 135 0.12 5.16 21.82
N LEU A 136 0.28 5.80 20.65
CA LEU A 136 -0.22 5.26 19.38
C LEU A 136 0.48 3.94 19.00
N ALA A 137 1.80 3.86 19.14
CA ALA A 137 2.53 2.63 18.85
C ALA A 137 2.06 1.46 19.73
N ILE A 138 1.87 1.69 21.03
CA ILE A 138 1.35 0.69 21.96
C ILE A 138 -0.07 0.27 21.57
N PHE A 139 -0.93 1.23 21.20
CA PHE A 139 -2.30 0.94 20.78
C PHE A 139 -2.33 0.07 19.52
N PHE A 140 -1.53 0.41 18.50
CA PHE A 140 -1.47 -0.37 17.26
C PHE A 140 -0.85 -1.74 17.45
N GLU A 141 0.19 -1.87 18.28
CA GLU A 141 0.78 -3.17 18.62
C GLU A 141 -0.24 -4.04 19.37
N GLY A 142 -0.97 -3.45 20.33
CA GLY A 142 -2.05 -4.12 21.03
C GLY A 142 -3.17 -4.58 20.09
N PHE A 143 -3.57 -3.72 19.14
CA PHE A 143 -4.60 -4.06 18.15
C PHE A 143 -4.13 -5.16 17.20
N ALA A 144 -2.88 -5.11 16.74
CA ALA A 144 -2.29 -6.15 15.92
C ALA A 144 -2.23 -7.50 16.67
N ALA A 145 -1.80 -7.47 17.94
CA ALA A 145 -1.79 -8.65 18.79
C ALA A 145 -3.19 -9.22 19.00
N LEU A 146 -4.20 -8.38 19.24
CA LEU A 146 -5.61 -8.78 19.36
C LEU A 146 -6.14 -9.37 18.05
N CYS A 147 -5.84 -8.77 16.90
CA CYS A 147 -6.21 -9.33 15.61
C CYS A 147 -5.58 -10.71 15.41
N TRP A 148 -4.32 -10.89 15.81
CA TRP A 148 -3.63 -12.17 15.68
C TRP A 148 -4.23 -13.25 16.59
N THR A 149 -4.56 -12.92 17.84
CA THR A 149 -5.21 -13.88 18.75
C THR A 149 -6.60 -14.27 18.25
N LEU A 150 -7.37 -13.32 17.71
CA LEU A 150 -8.68 -13.62 17.11
C LEU A 150 -8.54 -14.54 15.88
N VAL A 151 -7.57 -14.30 15.01
CA VAL A 151 -7.30 -15.18 13.86
C VAL A 151 -6.93 -16.59 14.31
N LEU A 152 -6.06 -16.73 15.31
CA LEU A 152 -5.67 -18.04 15.85
C LEU A 152 -6.85 -18.77 16.50
N LEU A 153 -7.68 -18.08 17.28
CA LEU A 153 -8.86 -18.66 17.94
C LEU A 153 -9.93 -19.12 16.93
N GLN A 154 -10.08 -18.39 15.81
CA GLN A 154 -10.96 -18.77 14.70
C GLN A 154 -10.41 -19.98 13.93
N LEU A 155 -9.08 -20.14 13.87
CA LEU A 155 -8.45 -21.28 13.21
C LEU A 155 -8.56 -22.56 14.06
N GLU A 156 -8.42 -22.43 15.38
CA GLU A 156 -8.52 -23.54 16.33
C GLU A 156 -9.96 -24.05 16.47
N SER A 157 -10.95 -23.14 16.40
CA SER A 157 -12.38 -23.51 16.37
C SER A 157 -12.86 -24.11 15.04
N ARG A 158 -12.06 -24.00 13.97
CA ARG A 158 -12.33 -24.62 12.65
C ARG A 158 -11.64 -25.97 12.45
N VAL A 159 -10.94 -26.51 13.45
CA VAL A 159 -10.47 -27.90 13.39
C VAL A 159 -11.71 -28.80 13.43
N PRO A 160 -12.05 -29.52 12.34
CA PRO A 160 -13.13 -30.50 12.39
C PRO A 160 -12.74 -31.55 13.44
N ALA A 161 -13.68 -31.90 14.30
CA ALA A 161 -13.52 -32.98 15.27
C ALA A 161 -12.85 -34.19 14.58
N PRO A 162 -11.86 -34.85 15.22
CA PRO A 162 -11.29 -36.06 14.66
C PRO A 162 -12.43 -37.03 14.41
N VAL A 163 -12.63 -37.39 13.14
CA VAL A 163 -13.47 -38.52 12.75
C VAL A 163 -12.86 -39.75 13.40
N THR A 164 -13.40 -40.11 14.56
CA THR A 164 -13.17 -41.39 15.21
C THR A 164 -13.64 -42.49 14.25
N PRO A 165 -12.75 -43.37 13.75
CA PRO A 165 -13.20 -44.66 13.26
C PRO A 165 -13.76 -45.40 14.46
N ALA A 166 -15.01 -45.85 14.34
CA ALA A 166 -15.61 -46.73 15.31
C ALA A 166 -14.79 -48.04 15.38
N GLU A 167 -14.07 -48.24 16.47
CA GLU A 167 -13.66 -49.57 16.89
C GLU A 167 -13.76 -49.63 18.42
N GLN A 168 -14.92 -50.11 18.88
CA GLN A 168 -15.15 -50.46 20.26
C GLN A 168 -14.65 -51.88 20.52
N ALA A 169 -14.07 -52.03 21.71
CA ALA A 169 -13.83 -53.24 22.48
C ALA A 169 -12.60 -54.08 22.11
N VAL A 170 -11.51 -53.88 22.87
CA VAL A 170 -11.01 -54.91 23.79
C VAL A 170 -10.44 -54.25 25.07
N THR A 171 -10.87 -54.79 26.19
CA THR A 171 -10.57 -54.50 27.59
C THR A 171 -9.13 -54.89 27.99
N GLY A 172 -8.53 -54.13 28.91
CA GLY A 172 -7.31 -54.49 29.64
C GLY A 172 -6.75 -53.28 30.39
N GLU A 173 -7.34 -52.91 31.52
CA GLU A 173 -6.80 -53.15 32.87
C GLU A 173 -5.61 -52.27 33.31
N VAL A 174 -5.95 -51.25 34.10
CA VAL A 174 -5.47 -50.92 35.46
C VAL A 174 -3.95 -50.77 35.76
N ARG A 175 -3.71 -49.66 36.49
CA ARG A 175 -2.60 -49.26 37.38
C ARG A 175 -1.34 -48.68 36.73
N ASP A 176 -0.59 -47.78 37.35
CA ASP A 176 -0.72 -46.76 38.43
C ASP A 176 0.74 -46.34 38.72
N GLY A 177 0.93 -45.06 39.05
CA GLY A 177 2.18 -44.52 39.60
C GLY A 177 3.28 -44.24 38.58
N ASP A 178 4.14 -43.25 38.75
CA ASP A 178 4.25 -42.18 39.73
C ASP A 178 5.37 -41.27 39.21
N ASP A 179 5.47 -40.09 39.81
CA ASP A 179 6.46 -39.03 39.68
C ASP A 179 7.90 -39.35 39.21
N GLY A 180 8.53 -38.32 38.64
CA GLY A 180 9.94 -38.06 38.96
C GLY A 180 10.90 -37.72 37.83
N TYR A 181 11.11 -36.41 37.64
CA TYR A 181 12.38 -35.72 37.42
C TYR A 181 13.36 -36.09 36.27
N ARG A 182 13.87 -35.00 35.68
CA ARG A 182 15.02 -34.89 34.76
C ARG A 182 16.25 -35.67 35.26
N THR A 183 17.05 -36.23 34.33
CA THR A 183 18.51 -35.92 34.16
C THR A 183 19.07 -36.55 32.87
N ARG A 184 20.15 -35.92 32.39
CA ARG A 184 20.91 -36.02 31.14
C ARG A 184 21.80 -37.28 30.99
N VAL A 185 21.90 -37.76 29.73
CA VAL A 185 23.12 -37.97 28.88
C VAL A 185 24.12 -39.13 29.14
N HIS A 186 24.50 -39.78 28.00
CA HIS A 186 25.62 -40.70 27.64
C HIS A 186 25.60 -42.15 28.20
N ASP A 187 25.92 -43.24 27.48
CA ASP A 187 26.38 -43.54 26.10
C ASP A 187 26.28 -45.09 25.83
N VAL A 188 25.84 -45.50 24.61
CA VAL A 188 26.32 -46.67 23.78
C VAL A 188 25.92 -48.13 24.21
N PRO A 189 25.79 -49.15 23.32
CA PRO A 189 25.03 -49.31 22.05
C PRO A 189 24.17 -50.62 22.03
N ALA A 190 22.98 -50.63 21.41
CA ALA A 190 22.28 -51.90 21.14
C ALA A 190 21.37 -51.83 19.90
N MET A 191 21.83 -52.51 18.85
CA MET A 191 21.14 -53.07 17.67
C MET A 191 19.66 -52.71 17.43
N ASP A 192 19.43 -51.70 16.58
CA ASP A 192 19.05 -51.82 15.15
C ASP A 192 18.19 -53.01 14.69
N SER A 193 16.95 -53.13 15.18
CA SER A 193 15.90 -53.86 14.43
C SER A 193 14.54 -53.15 14.47
N ASP A 194 14.17 -52.55 15.59
CA ASP A 194 12.87 -51.86 15.69
C ASP A 194 12.89 -50.43 15.13
N ALA A 195 14.08 -49.80 15.10
CA ALA A 195 14.25 -48.46 14.54
C ALA A 195 14.09 -48.44 13.01
N ASP A 196 14.52 -49.49 12.32
CA ASP A 196 14.45 -49.59 10.86
C ASP A 196 13.01 -49.79 10.37
N SER A 197 12.21 -50.61 11.07
CA SER A 197 10.78 -50.76 10.78
C SER A 197 10.02 -49.44 10.99
N SER A 198 10.37 -48.70 12.05
CA SER A 198 9.79 -47.38 12.34
C SER A 198 10.22 -46.33 11.31
N TYR A 199 11.46 -46.39 10.82
CA TYR A 199 11.98 -45.49 9.78
C TYR A 199 11.31 -45.75 8.43
N GLU A 200 11.22 -47.01 7.99
CA GLU A 200 10.56 -47.39 6.73
C GLU A 200 9.06 -47.06 6.74
N ALA A 201 8.37 -47.31 7.86
CA ALA A 201 6.97 -46.91 8.01
C ALA A 201 6.79 -45.39 7.92
N ARG A 202 7.73 -44.61 8.48
CA ARG A 202 7.75 -43.14 8.40
C ARG A 202 8.07 -42.65 6.99
N LEU A 203 8.98 -43.30 6.28
CA LEU A 203 9.35 -42.97 4.90
C LEU A 203 8.18 -43.24 3.94
N CYS A 204 7.54 -44.40 4.04
CA CYS A 204 6.33 -44.74 3.25
C CYS A 204 5.21 -43.72 3.48
N ARG A 205 4.94 -43.35 4.74
CA ARG A 205 3.90 -42.35 5.06
C ARG A 205 4.25 -40.97 4.49
N ALA A 206 5.51 -40.55 4.58
CA ALA A 206 5.96 -39.29 4.00
C ALA A 206 5.85 -39.29 2.47
N ARG A 207 6.20 -40.40 1.81
CA ARG A 207 6.11 -40.54 0.34
C ARG A 207 4.67 -40.43 -0.14
N LEU A 208 3.73 -41.10 0.54
CA LEU A 208 2.31 -41.02 0.23
C LEU A 208 1.78 -39.58 0.38
N ALA A 209 2.19 -38.87 1.43
CA ALA A 209 1.79 -37.49 1.71
C ALA A 209 2.36 -36.48 0.70
N VAL A 210 3.56 -36.73 0.15
CA VAL A 210 4.13 -35.92 -0.95
C VAL A 210 3.40 -36.20 -2.25
N GLN A 211 3.12 -37.47 -2.57
CA GLN A 211 2.38 -37.86 -3.78
C GLN A 211 0.94 -37.33 -3.79
N SER A 212 0.29 -37.26 -2.63
CA SER A 212 -1.04 -36.67 -2.47
C SER A 212 -1.02 -35.13 -2.43
N GLY A 213 0.15 -34.49 -2.53
CA GLY A 213 0.31 -33.04 -2.47
C GLY A 213 0.09 -32.42 -1.08
N GLN A 214 -0.06 -33.25 -0.04
CA GLN A 214 -0.31 -32.80 1.33
C GLN A 214 0.96 -32.33 2.04
N LEU A 215 2.15 -32.73 1.57
CA LEU A 215 3.43 -32.41 2.20
C LEU A 215 4.42 -31.82 1.19
N ALA A 216 4.91 -30.61 1.45
CA ALA A 216 6.08 -30.09 0.75
C ALA A 216 7.34 -30.80 1.25
N CYS A 217 8.22 -31.26 0.34
CA CYS A 217 9.46 -31.99 0.65
C CYS A 217 10.52 -31.08 1.31
N THR A 218 10.21 -30.55 2.48
CA THR A 218 11.05 -29.67 3.30
C THR A 218 11.20 -30.25 4.70
N VAL A 219 12.38 -30.10 5.29
CA VAL A 219 12.71 -30.69 6.60
C VAL A 219 11.73 -30.22 7.70
N ARG A 220 11.32 -28.95 7.66
CA ARG A 220 10.37 -28.39 8.64
C ARG A 220 8.97 -28.99 8.51
N ALA A 221 8.50 -29.25 7.29
CA ALA A 221 7.20 -29.87 7.06
C ALA A 221 7.19 -31.34 7.48
N VAL A 222 8.21 -32.12 7.10
CA VAL A 222 8.36 -33.53 7.51
C VAL A 222 8.43 -33.67 9.02
N ARG A 223 9.20 -32.79 9.69
CA ARG A 223 9.31 -32.77 11.15
C ARG A 223 7.96 -32.60 11.84
N ARG A 224 7.16 -31.63 11.36
CA ARG A 224 5.83 -31.36 11.90
C ARG A 224 4.85 -32.48 11.61
N TYR A 225 4.94 -33.09 10.43
CA TYR A 225 4.02 -34.15 9.99
C TYR A 225 4.28 -35.49 10.70
N LEU A 226 5.55 -35.84 10.93
CA LEU A 226 5.93 -37.12 11.55
C LEU A 226 6.26 -37.03 13.05
N GLY A 227 6.29 -35.82 13.63
CA GLY A 227 6.68 -35.58 15.01
C GLY A 227 8.12 -36.06 15.34
N CYS A 228 9.03 -36.00 14.37
CA CYS A 228 10.40 -36.51 14.52
C CYS A 228 11.42 -35.40 14.83
N GLY A 229 12.65 -35.79 15.17
CA GLY A 229 13.78 -34.87 15.33
C GLY A 229 14.26 -34.28 13.99
N SER A 230 15.09 -33.24 14.04
CA SER A 230 15.66 -32.59 12.84
C SER A 230 16.45 -33.56 11.97
N ASP A 231 17.21 -34.46 12.59
CA ASP A 231 18.17 -35.31 11.90
C ASP A 231 17.44 -36.39 11.10
N THR A 232 16.45 -37.03 11.72
CA THR A 232 15.54 -37.99 11.06
C THR A 232 14.74 -37.34 9.92
N ALA A 233 14.21 -36.13 10.12
CA ALA A 233 13.48 -35.41 9.09
C ALA A 233 14.36 -35.08 7.88
N SER A 234 15.64 -34.73 8.11
CA SER A 234 16.59 -34.45 7.03
C SER A 234 16.96 -35.72 6.25
N ALA A 235 17.11 -36.86 6.93
CA ALA A 235 17.38 -38.14 6.29
C ALA A 235 16.21 -38.59 5.41
N ILE A 236 14.97 -38.45 5.89
CA ILE A 236 13.76 -38.77 5.12
C ILE A 236 13.63 -37.85 3.90
N CYS A 237 13.87 -36.54 4.04
CA CYS A 237 13.86 -35.63 2.89
C CYS A 237 14.89 -36.03 1.82
N LYS A 238 16.11 -36.40 2.21
CA LYS A 238 17.15 -36.87 1.28
C LYS A 238 16.75 -38.16 0.57
N ALA A 239 16.13 -39.10 1.30
CA ALA A 239 15.63 -40.33 0.71
C ALA A 239 14.51 -40.09 -0.31
N LEU A 240 13.64 -39.10 -0.06
CA LEU A 240 12.56 -38.72 -0.99
C LEU A 240 13.04 -37.97 -2.23
N THR A 241 14.16 -37.25 -2.17
CA THR A 241 14.73 -36.54 -3.33
C THR A 241 15.62 -37.42 -4.22
N ASN A 242 16.15 -38.51 -3.67
CA ASN A 242 17.07 -39.42 -4.38
C ASN A 242 16.37 -40.66 -4.97
N ALA A 243 15.04 -40.73 -4.92
CA ALA A 243 14.25 -41.90 -5.30
C ALA A 243 13.17 -41.57 -6.32
#